data_AF-A0A497LRK6-F1
#
_entry.id   AF-A0A497LRK6-F1
#
_cell.length_a   1.000
_cell.length_b   1.000
_cell.length_c   1.000
_cell.angle_alpha   90.00
_cell.angle_beta   90.00
_cell.angle_gamma   90.00
#
_symmetry.space_group_name_H-M   'P 1'
#
loop_
_entity.id
_entity.type
_entity.pdbx_description
1 polymer ?
#
loop_
_entity_poly.entity_id
_entity_poly.type
_entity_poly.pdbx_seq_one_letter_code
_entity_poly.pdbx_strand_id
1 'polypeptide(L)'
;MADLLLPLFVIIIMFILIDAIDTMMPLMFLSASFLPISWIFIHQINDGAYTLLFGAPIDYIGVGFLKVLGTIMLFVPAVGFVKTMYLHSFMHKGDIGEDENE
;
A
#
# COMPACT_ATOMS: atom_id res chain seq x y z
N MET A 1 9.94 -8.78 19.73
CA MET A 1 8.88 -9.50 18.96
C MET A 1 7.62 -8.63 18.83
N ALA A 2 7.15 -7.97 19.90
CA ALA A 2 5.99 -7.06 19.83
C ALA A 2 6.18 -5.86 18.89
N ASP A 3 7.39 -5.29 18.80
CA ASP A 3 7.69 -4.11 17.97
C ASP A 3 7.56 -4.36 16.45
N LEU A 4 7.57 -5.62 16.03
CA LEU A 4 7.42 -6.03 14.63
C LEU A 4 5.97 -6.35 14.25
N LEU A 5 5.09 -6.56 15.24
CA LEU A 5 3.68 -6.84 15.00
C LEU A 5 2.92 -5.60 14.54
N LEU A 6 3.29 -4.42 15.05
CA LEU A 6 2.65 -3.15 14.68
C LEU A 6 2.80 -2.81 13.19
N PRO A 7 4.01 -2.78 12.58
CA PRO A 7 4.17 -2.56 11.14
C PRO A 7 3.42 -3.60 10.30
N LEU A 8 3.45 -4.87 10.71
CA LEU A 8 2.73 -5.94 10.03
C LEU A 8 1.20 -5.70 10.06
N PHE A 9 0.67 -5.30 11.22
CA PHE A 9 -0.76 -5.01 11.39
C PHE A 9 -1.20 -3.82 10.54
N VAL A 10 -0.38 -2.77 10.48
CA VAL A 10 -0.62 -1.61 9.61
C VAL A 10 -0.72 -2.03 8.14
N ILE A 11 0.22 -2.86 7.66
CA ILE A 11 0.20 -3.35 6.28
C ILE A 11 -1.06 -4.19 5.99
N ILE A 12 -1.43 -5.09 6.90
CA ILE A 12 -2.65 -5.91 6.76
C ILE A 12 -3.89 -5.03 6.66
N ILE A 13 -4.02 -4.04 7.55
CA ILE A 13 -5.14 -3.09 7.52
C ILE A 13 -5.18 -2.35 6.18
N MET A 14 -4.03 -1.92 5.65
CA MET A 14 -3.99 -1.21 4.37
C MET A 14 -4.45 -2.07 3.21
N PHE A 15 -4.10 -3.35 3.17
CA PHE A 15 -4.63 -4.27 2.15
C PHE A 15 -6.14 -4.48 2.27
N ILE A 16 -6.67 -4.63 3.49
CA ILE A 16 -8.12 -4.74 3.72
C ILE A 16 -8.83 -3.44 3.30
N LEU A 17 -8.23 -2.28 3.59
CA LEU A 17 -8.80 -0.99 3.22
C LEU A 17 -8.86 -0.82 1.69
N ILE A 18 -7.80 -1.20 0.98
CA ILE A 18 -7.76 -1.22 -0.50
C ILE A 18 -8.85 -2.15 -1.04
N ASP A 19 -8.99 -3.34 -0.44
CA ASP A 19 -9.99 -4.33 -0.84
C ASP A 19 -11.43 -3.84 -0.59
N ALA A 20 -11.67 -3.09 0.47
CA ALA A 20 -12.99 -2.52 0.78
C ALA A 20 -13.41 -1.34 -0.13
N ILE A 21 -12.47 -0.72 -0.85
CA ILE A 21 -12.77 0.42 -1.73
C ILE A 21 -13.09 -0.06 -3.14
N ASP A 22 -14.35 0.04 -3.55
CA ASP A 22 -14.81 -0.32 -4.90
C ASP A 22 -15.07 0.90 -5.80
N THR A 23 -14.54 2.06 -5.40
CA THR A 23 -14.66 3.31 -6.15
C THR A 23 -13.29 3.82 -6.58
N MET A 24 -13.19 4.27 -7.83
CA MET A 24 -11.91 4.62 -8.44
C MET A 24 -11.24 5.84 -7.77
N MET A 25 -12.02 6.87 -7.46
CA MET A 25 -11.49 8.14 -6.95
C MET A 25 -10.86 7.99 -5.56
N PRO A 26 -11.50 7.34 -4.56
CA PRO A 26 -10.85 7.10 -3.26
C PRO A 26 -9.65 6.16 -3.37
N LEU A 27 -9.70 5.17 -4.26
CA LEU A 27 -8.60 4.22 -4.45
C LEU A 27 -7.35 4.88 -5.04
N MET A 28 -7.52 5.76 -6.03
CA MET A 28 -6.41 6.55 -6.59
C MET A 28 -5.83 7.52 -5.56
N PHE A 29 -6.69 8.21 -4.79
CA PHE A 29 -6.24 9.11 -3.73
C PHE A 29 -5.43 8.37 -2.66
N LEU A 30 -5.92 7.20 -2.23
CA LEU A 30 -5.21 6.33 -1.30
C LEU A 30 -3.86 5.89 -1.89
N SER A 31 -3.84 5.39 -3.12
CA SER A 31 -2.59 4.91 -3.76
C SER A 31 -1.55 6.01 -3.92
N ALA A 32 -1.96 7.22 -4.31
CA ALA A 32 -1.08 8.37 -4.49
C ALA A 32 -0.55 8.91 -3.15
N SER A 33 -1.38 8.92 -2.09
CA SER A 33 -0.97 9.37 -0.76
C SER A 33 -0.01 8.40 -0.07
N PHE A 34 -0.10 7.10 -0.36
CA PHE A 34 0.81 6.10 0.20
C PHE A 34 2.18 6.02 -0.49
N LEU A 35 2.30 6.49 -1.74
CA LEU A 35 3.59 6.56 -2.45
C LEU A 35 4.71 7.31 -1.68
N PRO A 36 4.50 8.57 -1.23
CA PRO A 36 5.51 9.28 -0.44
C PRO A 36 5.74 8.65 0.93
N ILE A 37 4.72 8.02 1.52
CA ILE A 37 4.82 7.32 2.82
C ILE A 37 5.72 6.11 2.70
N SER A 38 5.51 5.26 1.68
CA SER A 38 6.36 4.10 1.40
C SER A 38 7.80 4.53 1.11
N TRP A 39 7.99 5.65 0.38
CA TRP A 39 9.33 6.21 0.13
C TRP A 39 10.05 6.63 1.41
N ILE A 40 9.40 7.44 2.26
CA ILE A 40 9.94 7.89 3.54
C ILE A 40 10.29 6.69 4.43
N PHE A 41 9.43 5.68 4.44
CA PHE A 41 9.65 4.48 5.23
C PHE A 41 10.89 3.69 4.79
N ILE A 42 11.11 3.52 3.49
CA ILE A 42 12.31 2.86 2.94
C ILE A 42 13.57 3.66 3.28
N HIS A 43 13.50 4.99 3.20
CA HIS A 43 14.65 5.82 3.51
C HIS A 43 15.03 5.71 4.99
N GLN A 44 14.05 5.77 5.89
CA GLN A 44 14.24 5.52 7.33
C GLN A 44 14.80 4.13 7.61
N ILE A 45 14.38 3.13 6.83
CA ILE A 45 14.91 1.77 6.92
C ILE A 45 16.40 1.72 6.56
N ASN A 46 16.77 2.36 5.46
CA ASN A 46 18.13 2.34 4.96
C ASN A 46 19.09 3.15 5.84
N ASP A 47 18.61 4.24 6.44
CA ASP A 47 19.43 5.13 7.27
C ASP A 47 19.54 4.67 8.73
N GLY A 48 18.85 3.59 9.12
CA GLY A 48 18.86 3.08 10.49
C GLY A 48 18.14 3.98 11.51
N ALA A 49 17.49 5.06 11.06
CA ALA A 49 16.79 6.06 11.87
C ALA A 49 15.28 5.75 11.97
N TYR A 50 14.94 4.61 12.55
CA TYR A 50 13.59 4.02 12.63
C TYR A 50 12.61 4.69 13.62
N THR A 51 12.84 5.94 13.98
CA THR A 51 12.12 6.62 15.08
C THR A 51 10.76 7.18 14.68
N LEU A 52 10.53 7.45 13.39
CA LEU A 52 9.40 8.29 12.95
C LEU A 52 8.06 7.56 12.79
N LEU A 53 8.05 6.25 12.50
CA LEU A 53 6.81 5.49 12.27
C LEU A 53 6.44 4.53 13.40
N PHE A 54 7.40 4.10 14.22
CA PHE A 54 7.18 3.07 15.24
C PHE A 54 7.70 3.43 16.63
N GLY A 55 8.29 4.62 16.81
CA GLY A 55 8.58 5.20 18.12
C GLY A 55 9.65 4.49 18.96
N ALA A 56 10.26 3.39 18.50
CA ALA A 56 11.22 2.61 19.26
C ALA A 56 12.48 2.26 18.44
N PRO A 57 13.69 2.41 19.02
CA PRO A 57 14.92 1.93 18.39
C PRO A 57 14.96 0.40 18.41
N ILE A 58 15.08 -0.22 17.23
CA ILE A 58 15.19 -1.69 17.11
C ILE A 58 16.68 -2.04 17.01
N ASP A 59 17.25 -2.55 18.09
CA ASP A 59 18.63 -3.03 18.12
C ASP A 59 18.79 -4.30 17.26
N TYR A 60 19.56 -4.16 16.16
CA TYR A 60 20.28 -5.13 15.30
C TYR A 60 19.69 -6.51 14.89
N ILE A 61 18.73 -7.10 15.61
CA ILE A 61 18.20 -8.46 15.36
C ILE A 61 17.15 -8.49 14.22
N GLY A 62 16.71 -7.33 13.71
CA GLY A 62 15.59 -7.23 12.77
C GLY A 62 15.86 -6.62 11.40
N VAL A 63 17.10 -6.24 11.06
CA VAL A 63 17.39 -5.41 9.87
C VAL A 63 16.93 -6.06 8.55
N GLY A 64 17.11 -7.37 8.40
CA GLY A 64 16.64 -8.12 7.23
C GLY A 64 15.12 -8.15 7.11
N PHE A 65 14.42 -8.40 8.23
CA PHE A 65 12.96 -8.40 8.27
C PHE A 65 12.36 -7.00 8.08
N LEU A 66 13.01 -5.95 8.60
CA LEU A 66 12.62 -4.56 8.38
C LEU A 66 12.77 -4.14 6.92
N LYS A 67 13.84 -4.60 6.24
CA LYS A 67 13.98 -4.41 4.79
C LYS A 67 12.85 -5.08 4.02
N VAL A 68 12.50 -6.32 4.39
CA VAL A 68 11.35 -7.04 3.81
C VAL A 68 10.05 -6.27 4.04
N LEU A 69 9.80 -5.79 5.26
CA LEU A 69 8.65 -4.93 5.58
C LEU A 69 8.61 -3.65 4.75
N GLY A 70 9.76 -2.98 4.57
CA GLY A 70 9.89 -1.81 3.71
C GLY A 70 9.55 -2.10 2.25
N THR A 71 10.03 -3.23 1.74
CA THR A 71 9.68 -3.69 0.40
C THR A 71 8.19 -3.99 0.27
N ILE A 72 7.57 -4.63 1.27
CA ILE A 72 6.13 -4.91 1.29
C ILE A 72 5.30 -3.62 1.31
N MET A 73 5.79 -2.56 1.97
CA MET A 73 5.14 -1.24 1.97
C MET A 73 5.03 -0.61 0.57
N LEU A 74 5.88 -0.98 -0.41
CA LEU A 74 5.72 -0.56 -1.81
C LEU A 74 4.58 -1.29 -2.52
N PHE A 75 4.19 -2.46 -2.05
CA PHE A 75 3.08 -3.19 -2.63
C PHE A 75 1.73 -2.53 -2.32
N VAL A 76 1.62 -1.76 -1.24
CA VAL A 76 0.39 -1.04 -0.88
C VAL A 76 -0.07 -0.10 -2.00
N PRO A 77 0.72 0.91 -2.43
CA PRO A 77 0.32 1.76 -3.55
C PRO A 77 0.22 0.97 -4.87
N ALA A 78 1.11 -0.02 -5.11
CA ALA A 78 1.07 -0.81 -6.34
C ALA A 78 -0.23 -1.59 -6.51
N VAL A 79 -0.70 -2.27 -5.46
CA VAL A 79 -1.97 -3.02 -5.48
C VAL A 79 -3.15 -2.08 -5.62
N GLY A 80 -3.12 -0.90 -5.00
CA GLY A 80 -4.15 0.13 -5.19
C GLY A 80 -4.24 0.62 -6.65
N PHE A 81 -3.11 0.86 -7.32
CA PHE A 81 -3.10 1.21 -8.75
C PHE A 81 -3.61 0.07 -9.63
N VAL A 82 -3.18 -1.17 -9.37
CA VAL A 82 -3.64 -2.34 -10.13
C VAL A 82 -5.16 -2.51 -9.97
N LYS A 83 -5.69 -2.45 -8.75
CA LYS A 83 -7.14 -2.51 -8.51
C LYS A 83 -7.88 -1.37 -9.22
N THR A 84 -7.30 -0.16 -9.25
CA THR A 84 -7.87 0.97 -10.00
C THR A 84 -7.96 0.67 -11.49
N MET A 85 -6.91 0.11 -12.09
CA MET A 85 -6.91 -0.26 -13.51
C MET A 85 -7.94 -1.36 -13.83
N TYR A 86 -8.12 -2.33 -12.93
CA TYR A 86 -9.18 -3.34 -13.07
C TYR A 86 -10.58 -2.72 -13.02
N LEU A 87 -10.85 -1.84 -12.06
CA LEU A 87 -12.12 -1.10 -11.97
C LEU A 87 -12.37 -0.26 -13.23
N HIS A 88 -11.35 0.42 -13.75
CA HIS A 88 -11.45 1.18 -15.00
C HIS A 88 -11.88 0.30 -16.16
N SER A 89 -11.20 -0.84 -16.34
CA SER A 89 -11.49 -1.77 -17.42
C SER A 89 -12.89 -2.39 -17.29
N PHE A 90 -13.37 -2.62 -16.08
CA PHE A 90 -14.70 -3.18 -15.85
C PHE A 90 -15.80 -2.17 -16.18
N MET A 91 -15.64 -0.90 -15.77
CA MET A 91 -16.58 0.16 -16.11
C MET A 91 -16.64 0.39 -17.63
N HIS A 92 -15.49 0.41 -18.31
CA HIS A 92 -15.44 0.64 -19.76
C HIS A 92 -16.00 -0.52 -20.59
N LYS A 93 -15.93 -1.76 -20.09
CA LYS A 93 -16.59 -2.91 -20.73
C LYS A 93 -18.11 -2.91 -20.57
N GLY A 94 -18.65 -2.18 -19.58
CA GLY A 94 -20.08 -1.97 -19.42
C GLY A 94 -20.67 -1.06 -20.51
N ASP A 95 -19.95 0.00 -20.89
CA ASP A 95 -20.38 0.97 -21.91
C ASP A 95 -20.41 0.39 -23.34
N ILE A 96 -19.47 -0.48 -23.69
CA ILE A 96 -19.36 -1.01 -25.07
C ILE A 96 -20.49 -2.01 -25.40
N GLY A 97 -21.24 -2.48 -24.39
CA GLY A 97 -22.34 -3.43 -24.57
C GLY A 97 -23.71 -2.81 -24.90
N GLU A 98 -23.87 -1.49 -24.78
CA GLU A 98 -25.17 -0.82 -24.99
C GLU A 98 -25.31 -0.15 -26.37
N ASP A 99 -24.20 0.13 -27.07
CA ASP A 99 -24.22 0.84 -28.36
C ASP A 99 -24.32 -0.06 -29.61
N GLU A 100 -24.26 -1.40 -29.47
CA GLU A 100 -24.39 -2.34 -30.61
C GLU A 100 -25.83 -2.85 -30.82
N ASN A 101 -26.82 -2.33 -30.08
CA ASN A 101 -28.23 -2.77 -30.12
C ASN A 101 -29.25 -1.65 -30.48
N GLU A 102 -28.93 -0.74 -31.40
CA GLU A 102 -29.92 0.12 -32.08
C GLU A 102 -29.95 -0.10 -33.61
#